data_AF-A0A969SHE6-F1
#
_entry.id   AF-A0A969SHE6-F1
#
_cell.length_a   1.000
_cell.length_b   1.000
_cell.length_c   1.000
_cell.angle_alpha   90.00
_cell.angle_beta   90.00
_cell.angle_gamma   90.00
#
_symmetry.space_group_name_H-M   'P 1'
#
loop_
_entity.id
_entity.type
_entity.pdbx_description
1 polymer ?
#
loop_
_entity_poly.entity_id
_entity_poly.type
_entity_poly.pdbx_seq_one_letter_code
_entity_poly.pdbx_strand_id
1 'polypeptide(L)'
;MLVVAVAGLTPFPYKVSTIASGAAGFNLIAFGLASLATRGARFFIVAALLKLFGPTIRQFIERYFALVTTAFMLLLIGGFVAIKFL
;
A
#
# COMPACT_ATOMS: atom_id res chain seq x y z
N MET A 1 -7.21 6.30 10.53
CA MET A 1 -7.72 5.50 9.39
C MET A 1 -6.90 5.69 8.12
N LEU A 2 -6.65 6.92 7.66
CA LEU A 2 -5.85 7.22 6.47
C LEU A 2 -4.44 6.58 6.49
N VAL A 3 -3.75 6.60 7.64
CA VAL A 3 -2.40 6.00 7.80
C VAL A 3 -2.39 4.49 7.52
N VAL A 4 -3.45 3.77 7.90
CA VAL A 4 -3.56 2.31 7.66
C VAL A 4 -3.85 2.02 6.20
N ALA A 5 -4.71 2.83 5.56
CA ALA A 5 -5.03 2.69 4.14
C ALA A 5 -3.78 2.90 3.27
N VAL A 6 -2.98 3.90 3.63
CA VAL A 6 -1.76 4.30 2.93
C VAL A 6 -0.58 3.34 3.23
N ALA A 7 -0.45 2.87 4.47
CA ALA A 7 0.53 1.83 4.85
C ALA A 7 0.21 0.44 4.29
N GLY A 8 -1.08 0.13 4.06
CA GLY A 8 -1.52 -1.14 3.47
C GLY A 8 -1.23 -1.25 1.96
N LEU A 9 -1.24 -0.11 1.26
CA LEU A 9 -0.95 0.01 -0.17
C LEU A 9 0.55 0.08 -0.48
N THR A 10 1.41 0.25 0.53
CA THR A 10 2.87 0.35 0.37
C THR A 10 3.59 -0.94 0.75
N PRO A 11 4.89 -1.08 0.40
CA PRO A 11 5.72 -2.18 0.92
C PRO A 11 6.09 -1.96 2.40
N PHE A 12 5.26 -1.23 3.16
CA PHE A 12 5.41 -1.08 4.58
C PHE A 12 5.13 -2.43 5.27
N PRO A 13 5.94 -2.85 6.26
CA PRO A 13 5.76 -4.16 6.88
C PRO A 13 4.39 -4.25 7.54
N TYR A 14 3.60 -5.26 7.19
CA TYR A 14 2.22 -5.39 7.70
C TYR A 14 2.16 -5.30 9.21
N LYS A 15 3.08 -6.05 9.85
CA LYS A 15 3.15 -6.23 11.29
C LYS A 15 3.34 -4.89 12.00
N VAL A 16 4.12 -3.97 11.41
CA VAL A 16 4.33 -2.64 11.98
C VAL A 16 3.03 -1.83 11.92
N SER A 17 2.30 -1.87 10.80
CA SER A 17 0.99 -1.22 10.68
C SER A 17 -0.05 -1.81 11.65
N THR A 18 -0.06 -3.14 11.84
CA THR A 18 -0.98 -3.80 12.79
C THR A 18 -0.67 -3.42 14.23
N ILE A 19 0.61 -3.45 14.63
CA ILE A 19 1.06 -3.09 15.98
C ILE A 19 0.79 -1.61 16.25
N ALA A 20 1.12 -0.71 15.31
CA ALA A 20 0.84 0.72 15.44
C ALA A 20 -0.66 1.00 15.54
N SER A 21 -1.49 0.28 14.79
CA SER A 21 -2.95 0.44 14.83
C SER A 21 -3.56 -0.06 16.13
N GLY A 22 -3.03 -1.16 16.68
CA GLY A 22 -3.40 -1.66 18.01
C GLY A 22 -2.98 -0.71 19.13
N ALA A 23 -1.75 -0.17 19.06
CA ALA A 23 -1.24 0.82 20.01
C ALA A 23 -2.03 2.14 19.97
N ALA A 24 -2.56 2.53 18.81
CA ALA A 24 -3.39 3.71 18.63
C ALA A 24 -4.89 3.48 18.93
N GLY A 25 -5.29 2.28 19.37
CA GLY A 25 -6.67 1.99 19.78
C GLY A 25 -7.69 1.99 18.63
N PHE A 26 -7.27 1.72 17.39
CA PHE A 26 -8.19 1.68 16.26
C PHE A 26 -9.23 0.56 16.38
N ASN A 27 -10.46 0.84 15.93
CA ASN A 27 -11.53 -0.15 15.87
C ASN A 27 -11.12 -1.34 14.98
N LEU A 28 -11.19 -2.55 15.54
CA LEU A 28 -10.73 -3.79 14.88
C LEU A 28 -11.50 -4.11 13.59
N ILE A 29 -12.81 -3.85 13.56
CA ILE A 29 -13.66 -4.08 12.38
C ILE A 29 -13.26 -3.11 11.27
N ALA A 30 -13.13 -1.83 11.62
CA ALA A 30 -12.78 -0.78 10.67
C ALA A 30 -11.35 -0.97 10.12
N PHE A 31 -10.41 -1.38 10.98
CA PHE A 31 -9.05 -1.78 10.60
C PHE A 31 -9.03 -3.02 9.72
N GLY A 32 -9.83 -4.03 10.05
CA GLY A 32 -9.93 -5.28 9.29
C GLY A 32 -10.43 -5.04 7.88
N LEU A 33 -11.51 -4.26 7.72
CA LEU A 33 -12.05 -3.89 6.41
C LEU A 33 -11.06 -3.07 5.59
N ALA A 34 -10.40 -2.07 6.20
CA ALA A 34 -9.39 -1.26 5.52
C ALA A 34 -8.16 -2.09 5.10
N SER A 35 -7.71 -3.02 5.95
CA SER A 35 -6.60 -3.92 5.67
C SER A 35 -6.95 -4.92 4.57
N LEU A 36 -8.17 -5.46 4.60
CA LEU A 36 -8.65 -6.37 3.56
C LEU A 36 -8.74 -5.67 2.20
N ALA A 37 -9.31 -4.45 2.17
CA ALA A 37 -9.43 -3.66 0.96
C ALA A 37 -8.05 -3.33 0.37
N THR A 38 -7.11 -2.83 1.17
CA THR A 38 -5.77 -2.44 0.69
C THR A 38 -4.91 -3.62 0.27
N ARG A 39 -4.92 -4.70 1.04
CA ARG A 39 -4.14 -5.90 0.72
C ARG A 39 -4.75 -6.70 -0.40
N GLY A 40 -6.06 -6.86 -0.38
CA GLY A 40 -6.82 -7.44 -1.48
C GLY A 40 -6.54 -6.68 -2.77
N ALA A 41 -6.67 -5.35 -2.77
CA ALA A 41 -6.39 -4.52 -3.93
C ALA A 41 -4.99 -4.77 -4.48
N ARG A 42 -3.95 -4.85 -3.64
CA ARG A 42 -2.59 -5.15 -4.11
C ARG A 42 -2.53 -6.46 -4.92
N PHE A 43 -3.08 -7.55 -4.38
CA PHE A 43 -3.05 -8.85 -5.05
C PHE A 43 -3.95 -8.88 -6.29
N PHE A 44 -5.15 -8.29 -6.21
CA PHE A 44 -6.09 -8.24 -7.32
C PHE A 44 -5.58 -7.35 -8.46
N ILE A 45 -4.92 -6.22 -8.17
CA ILE A 45 -4.29 -5.36 -9.18
C ILE A 45 -3.20 -6.15 -9.91
N VAL A 46 -2.33 -6.86 -9.19
CA VAL A 46 -1.30 -7.70 -9.82
C VAL A 46 -1.92 -8.82 -10.66
N ALA A 47 -2.95 -9.50 -10.15
CA ALA A 47 -3.66 -10.54 -10.87
C ALA A 47 -4.37 -10.01 -12.14
N ALA A 48 -4.99 -8.83 -12.06
CA ALA A 48 -5.64 -8.18 -13.20
C ALA A 48 -4.64 -7.74 -14.26
N LEU A 49 -3.49 -7.18 -13.85
CA LEU A 49 -2.38 -6.84 -14.75
C LEU A 49 -1.80 -8.08 -15.43
N LEU A 50 -1.61 -9.18 -14.70
CA LEU A 50 -1.19 -10.47 -15.28
C LEU A 50 -2.22 -11.03 -16.27
N LYS A 51 -3.52 -10.88 -15.99
CA LYS A 51 -4.58 -11.30 -16.90
C LYS A 51 -4.61 -10.47 -18.18
N LEU A 52 -4.35 -9.16 -18.10
CA LEU A 52 -4.44 -8.24 -19.24
C LEU A 52 -3.18 -8.26 -20.12
N PHE A 53 -1.99 -8.36 -19.52
CA PHE A 53 -0.70 -8.26 -20.21
C PHE A 53 0.08 -9.57 -20.32
N GLY A 54 -0.42 -10.65 -19.70
CA GLY A 54 0.18 -11.97 -19.78
C GLY A 54 1.54 -12.10 -19.06
N PRO A 55 2.32 -13.17 -19.37
CA PRO A 55 3.55 -13.52 -18.65
C PRO A 55 4.70 -12.53 -18.83
N THR A 56 4.69 -11.72 -19.89
CA THR A 56 5.75 -10.74 -20.20
C THR A 56 5.90 -9.68 -19.11
N ILE A 57 4.78 -9.26 -18.50
CA ILE A 57 4.77 -8.22 -17.46
C ILE A 57 5.06 -8.77 -16.06
N ARG A 58 5.01 -10.11 -15.88
CA ARG A 58 5.23 -10.77 -14.59
C ARG A 58 6.58 -10.43 -13.97
N GLN A 59 7.65 -10.53 -14.75
CA GLN A 59 9.01 -10.22 -14.27
C GLN A 59 9.17 -8.75 -13.94
N PHE A 60 8.51 -7.85 -14.69
CA PHE A 60 8.55 -6.42 -14.43
C PHE A 60 7.81 -6.08 -13.13
N ILE A 61 6.62 -6.65 -12.91
CA ILE A 61 5.86 -6.47 -11.67
C ILE A 61 6.61 -7.06 -10.49
N GLU A 62 7.03 -8.32 -10.53
CA GLU A 62 7.73 -8.94 -9.39
C GLU A 62 9.01 -8.19 -9.00
N ARG A 63 9.74 -7.63 -9.99
CA ARG A 63 11.00 -6.92 -9.75
C ARG A 63 10.84 -5.45 -9.34
N TYR A 64 9.90 -4.73 -9.94
CA TYR A 64 9.78 -3.28 -9.75
C TYR A 64 8.57 -2.85 -8.93
N PHE A 65 7.59 -3.73 -8.65
CA PHE A 65 6.41 -3.34 -7.89
C PHE A 65 6.78 -2.74 -6.54
N ALA A 66 7.65 -3.39 -5.76
CA ALA A 66 8.09 -2.85 -4.48
C ALA A 66 8.75 -1.46 -4.63
N LEU A 67 9.57 -1.26 -5.66
CA LEU A 67 10.28 -0.02 -5.90
C LEU A 67 9.34 1.10 -6.37
N VAL A 68 8.44 0.81 -7.32
CA VAL A 68 7.44 1.74 -7.85
C VAL A 68 6.46 2.16 -6.76
N THR A 69 5.96 1.21 -5.97
CA THR A 69 5.04 1.52 -4.87
C THR A 69 5.72 2.33 -3.77
N THR A 70 7.00 2.07 -3.46
CA THR A 70 7.77 2.89 -2.51
C THR A 70 8.00 4.30 -3.05
N ALA A 71 8.43 4.42 -4.30
CA ALA A 71 8.72 5.71 -4.94
C ALA A 71 7.46 6.58 -5.05
N PHE A 72 6.33 6.01 -5.46
CA PHE A 72 5.05 6.70 -5.51
C PHE A 72 4.67 7.29 -4.14
N MET A 73 4.88 6.53 -3.07
CA MET A 73 4.49 6.98 -1.73
C MET A 73 5.48 7.96 -1.10
N LEU A 74 6.78 7.81 -1.37
CA LEU A 74 7.77 8.84 -1.05
C LEU A 74 7.43 10.17 -1.73
N LEU A 75 7.03 10.15 -3.00
CA LEU A 75 6.57 11.33 -3.71
C LEU A 75 5.29 11.92 -3.13
N LEU A 76 4.32 11.08 -2.75
CA LEU A 76 3.04 11.53 -2.20
C LEU A 76 3.21 12.19 -0.82
N ILE A 77 4.01 11.58 0.07
CA ILE A 77 4.36 12.16 1.36
C ILE A 77 5.21 13.42 1.17
N GLY A 78 6.24 13.33 0.31
CA GLY A 78 7.14 14.44 0.01
C GLY A 78 6.41 15.66 -0.56
N GLY A 79 5.45 15.44 -1.47
CA GLY A 79 4.59 16.48 -2.03
C GLY A 79 3.71 17.15 -0.98
N PHE A 80 3.09 16.38 -0.09
CA PHE A 80 2.31 16.93 1.01
C PHE A 80 3.15 17.74 2.01
N VAL A 81 4.36 17.28 2.32
CA VAL A 81 5.30 18.00 3.19
C VAL A 81 5.76 19.30 2.52
N ALA A 82 6.08 19.26 1.22
CA ALA A 82 6.49 20.43 0.47
C ALA A 82 5.39 21.51 0.44
N ILE A 83 4.12 21.12 0.25
CA ILE A 83 2.98 22.04 0.29
C ILE A 83 2.79 22.63 1.70
N LYS A 84 3.06 21.87 2.77
CA LYS A 84 2.93 22.37 4.15
C LYS A 84 4.02 23.38 4.52
N PHE A 85 5.18 23.32 3.87
CA PHE A 85 6.31 24.23 4.11
C PHE A 85 6.28 25.49 3.25
N LEU A 86 5.34 25.59 2.30
CA LEU A 86 5.08 26.75 1.46
C LEU A 86 3.93 27.57 2.04
#